data_AF-A0A1J6I716-F1
#
_entry.id   AF-A0A1J6I716-F1
#
_cell.length_a   1.000
_cell.length_b   1.000
_cell.length_c   1.000
_cell.angle_alpha   90.00
_cell.angle_beta   90.00
_cell.angle_gamma   90.00
#
_symmetry.space_group_name_H-M   'P 1'
#
loop_
_entity.id
_entity.type
_entity.pdbx_description
1 polymer ?
#
loop_
_entity_poly.entity_id
_entity_poly.type
_entity_poly.pdbx_seq_one_letter_code
_entity_poly.pdbx_strand_id
1 'polypeptide(L)'
;MERDCLIVHGVAANLHECLFTISDSSQMHICGKCNNMTNVMQRSVQGGKARGPYCRFCESVENIVKVNVYMVQSYYAMSSSACAYLLSLTLRFASV
;
A
#
# COMPACT_ATOMS: atom_id res chain seq x y z
N MET A 1 3.72 26.26 1.91
CA MET A 1 4.79 27.04 2.59
C MET A 1 5.53 26.21 3.62
N GLU A 2 4.89 25.65 4.66
CA GLU A 2 5.60 24.87 5.69
C GLU A 2 6.36 23.67 5.15
N ARG A 3 5.75 22.93 4.20
CA ARG A 3 6.40 21.81 3.51
C ARG A 3 7.67 22.23 2.77
N ASP A 4 7.63 23.34 2.04
CA ASP A 4 8.75 23.79 1.22
C ASP A 4 9.94 24.20 2.10
N CYS A 5 9.68 24.84 3.25
CA CYS A 5 10.71 25.11 4.24
C CYS A 5 11.38 23.83 4.77
N LEU A 6 10.60 22.81 5.13
CA LEU A 6 11.15 21.54 5.63
C LEU A 6 12.03 20.83 4.58
N ILE A 7 11.68 20.94 3.30
CA ILE A 7 12.49 20.40 2.19
C ILE A 7 13.81 21.18 2.07
N VAL A 8 13.75 22.52 2.05
CA VAL A 8 14.95 23.38 1.94
C VAL A 8 15.90 23.18 3.11
N HIS A 9 15.37 22.98 4.32
CA HIS A 9 16.17 22.69 5.50
C HIS A 9 16.67 21.23 5.58
N GLY A 10 16.32 20.38 4.60
CA GLY A 10 16.75 18.98 4.58
C GLY A 10 16.14 18.12 5.68
N VAL A 11 15.04 18.56 6.30
CA VAL A 11 14.41 17.87 7.44
C VAL A 11 13.40 16.83 6.93
N ALA A 12 13.87 15.91 6.08
CA ALA A 12 13.02 14.92 5.41
C ALA A 12 12.32 13.98 6.39
N ALA A 13 12.98 13.60 7.50
CA ALA A 13 12.39 12.74 8.53
C ALA A 13 11.20 13.42 9.22
N ASN A 14 11.34 14.70 9.59
CA ASN A 14 10.28 15.47 10.22
C ASN A 14 9.13 15.73 9.25
N LEU A 15 9.43 15.95 7.97
CA LEU A 15 8.41 16.07 6.94
C LEU A 15 7.61 14.77 6.76
N HIS A 16 8.29 13.62 6.75
CA HIS A 16 7.64 12.30 6.68
C HIS A 16 6.78 12.05 7.94
N GLU A 17 7.29 12.36 9.13
CA GLU A 17 6.53 12.19 10.36
C GLU A 17 5.25 13.04 10.37
N CYS A 18 5.36 14.33 10.06
CA CYS A 18 4.21 15.24 10.03
C CYS A 18 3.19 14.85 8.96
N LEU A 19 3.62 14.53 7.74
CA LEU A 19 2.68 14.32 6.61
C LEU A 19 2.21 12.87 6.45
N PHE A 20 3.01 11.88 6.81
CA PHE A 20 2.69 10.47 6.60
C PHE A 20 2.32 9.77 7.90
N THR A 21 3.24 9.73 8.87
CA THR A 21 3.08 8.93 10.08
C THR A 21 1.92 9.42 10.94
N ILE A 22 1.84 10.74 11.16
CA ILE A 22 0.82 11.35 12.04
C ILE A 22 -0.51 11.55 11.29
N SER A 23 -0.48 12.01 10.05
CA SER A 23 -1.70 12.48 9.38
C SER A 23 -2.42 11.44 8.54
N ASP A 24 -1.72 10.73 7.65
CA ASP A 24 -2.38 10.15 6.46
C ASP A 24 -1.95 8.70 6.16
N SER A 25 -1.34 8.00 7.13
CA SER A 25 -0.93 6.61 6.91
C SER A 25 -2.14 5.67 6.80
N SER A 26 -2.21 4.93 5.69
CA SER A 26 -3.22 3.92 5.39
C SER A 26 -2.54 2.59 5.06
N GLN A 27 -3.17 1.48 5.46
CA GLN A 27 -2.61 0.15 5.25
C GLN A 27 -3.25 -0.54 4.06
N MET A 28 -2.40 -1.12 3.21
CA MET A 28 -2.79 -1.80 1.99
C MET A 28 -2.05 -3.14 1.86
N HIS A 29 -2.69 -4.13 1.25
CA HIS A 29 -2.08 -5.44 0.98
C HIS A 29 -1.81 -5.59 -0.51
N ILE A 30 -0.64 -6.13 -0.85
CA ILE A 30 -0.20 -6.28 -2.25
C ILE A 30 0.43 -7.66 -2.41
N CYS A 31 0.14 -8.33 -3.51
CA CYS A 31 0.74 -9.62 -3.81
C CYS A 31 2.15 -9.40 -4.37
N GLY A 32 3.19 -9.93 -3.72
CA GLY A 32 4.57 -9.87 -4.18
C GLY A 32 4.87 -10.68 -5.44
N LYS A 33 3.99 -11.62 -5.84
CA LYS A 33 4.13 -12.36 -7.12
C LYS A 33 3.69 -11.53 -8.32
N CYS A 34 2.48 -10.95 -8.28
CA CYS A 34 1.90 -10.20 -9.41
C CYS A 34 1.89 -8.67 -9.22
N ASN A 35 2.31 -8.16 -8.07
CA ASN A 35 2.30 -6.75 -7.67
C ASN A 35 0.92 -6.06 -7.73
N ASN A 36 -0.16 -6.85 -7.74
CA ASN A 36 -1.52 -6.35 -7.70
C ASN A 36 -2.00 -6.12 -6.27
N MET A 37 -2.84 -5.11 -6.11
CA MET A 37 -3.60 -4.86 -4.89
C MET A 37 -4.41 -6.09 -4.50
N THR A 38 -4.34 -6.40 -3.22
CA THR A 38 -5.01 -7.52 -2.60
C THR A 38 -5.92 -6.97 -1.52
N ASN A 39 -7.18 -7.40 -1.51
CA ASN A 39 -8.13 -7.02 -0.46
C ASN A 39 -8.26 -8.14 0.57
N VAL A 40 -8.59 -7.76 1.81
CA VAL A 40 -8.98 -8.70 2.85
C VAL A 40 -10.37 -9.23 2.52
N MET A 41 -10.46 -10.53 2.27
CA MET A 41 -11.72 -11.19 1.90
C MET A 41 -12.03 -12.30 2.89
N GLN A 42 -13.33 -12.49 3.14
CA GLN A 42 -13.81 -13.67 3.84
C GLN A 42 -14.01 -14.78 2.82
N ARG A 43 -13.28 -15.88 2.98
CA ARG A 43 -13.36 -17.06 2.11
C ARG A 43 -13.86 -18.25 2.91
N SER A 44 -14.74 -19.05 2.31
CA SER A 44 -15.10 -20.36 2.84
C SER A 44 -13.98 -21.35 2.49
N VAL A 45 -13.36 -21.92 3.51
CA VAL A 45 -12.33 -22.97 3.38
C VAL A 45 -12.95 -24.26 3.93
N GLN A 46 -12.49 -25.43 3.47
CA GLN A 46 -12.96 -26.71 4.00
C GLN A 46 -12.70 -26.73 5.53
N GLY A 47 -13.78 -26.72 6.32
CA GLY A 47 -13.71 -26.67 7.78
C GLY A 47 -13.97 -25.30 8.44
N GLY A 48 -14.21 -24.22 7.68
CA GLY A 48 -14.57 -22.92 8.29
C GLY A 48 -14.55 -21.71 7.36
N LYS A 49 -14.70 -20.51 7.93
CA LYS A 49 -14.56 -19.24 7.21
C LYS A 49 -13.22 -18.60 7.59
N ALA A 50 -12.31 -18.44 6.63
CA ALA A 50 -11.04 -17.77 6.82
C ALA A 50 -11.13 -16.32 6.31
N ARG A 51 -10.85 -15.34 7.17
CA ARG A 51 -10.74 -13.93 6.80
C ARG A 51 -9.27 -13.57 6.69
N GLY A 52 -8.85 -13.11 5.52
CA GLY A 52 -7.46 -12.73 5.30
C GLY A 52 -7.23 -12.10 3.93
N PRO A 53 -6.08 -11.47 3.71
CA PRO A 53 -5.74 -10.94 2.42
C PRO A 53 -5.59 -12.09 1.41
N TYR A 54 -6.12 -11.92 0.21
CA TYR A 54 -6.09 -12.94 -0.82
C TYR A 54 -5.95 -12.36 -2.21
N CYS A 55 -4.92 -12.78 -2.93
CA CYS A 55 -4.73 -12.35 -4.31
C CYS A 55 -5.71 -13.10 -5.22
N ARG A 56 -6.62 -12.37 -5.88
CA ARG A 56 -7.55 -12.96 -6.86
C ARG A 56 -6.87 -13.35 -8.17
N PHE A 57 -5.73 -12.76 -8.51
CA PHE A 57 -5.03 -13.02 -9.77
C PHE A 57 -4.14 -14.27 -9.70
N CYS A 58 -3.45 -14.46 -8.58
CA CYS A 58 -2.57 -15.61 -8.35
C CYS A 58 -3.23 -16.73 -7.55
N GLU A 59 -4.50 -16.57 -7.19
CA GLU A 59 -5.29 -17.49 -6.37
C GLU A 59 -4.56 -18.00 -5.11
N SER A 60 -3.76 -17.13 -4.49
CA SER A 60 -2.88 -17.49 -3.39
C SER A 60 -2.92 -16.48 -2.25
N VAL A 61 -2.65 -17.00 -1.05
CA VAL A 61 -2.44 -16.24 0.19
C VAL A 61 -0.95 -15.95 0.41
N GLU A 62 -0.10 -16.66 -0.32
CA GLU A 62 1.34 -16.59 -0.20
C GLU A 62 1.89 -15.28 -0.74
N ASN A 63 3.00 -14.83 -0.14
CA ASN A 63 3.75 -13.67 -0.58
C ASN A 63 2.87 -12.41 -0.68
N ILE A 64 2.00 -12.18 0.30
CA ILE A 64 1.26 -10.93 0.43
C ILE A 64 2.00 -10.01 1.39
N VAL A 65 2.40 -8.86 0.89
CA VAL A 65 3.11 -7.83 1.65
C VAL A 65 2.10 -6.77 2.11
N LYS A 66 2.26 -6.32 3.35
CA LYS A 66 1.51 -5.20 3.91
C LYS A 66 2.34 -3.93 3.78
N VAL A 67 1.76 -2.89 3.21
CA VAL A 67 2.44 -1.62 2.93
C VAL A 67 1.67 -0.47 3.55
N ASN A 68 2.41 0.54 4.03
CA ASN A 68 1.82 1.81 4.44
C ASN A 68 1.89 2.75 3.24
N VAL A 69 0.77 3.38 2.93
CA VAL A 69 0.61 4.32 1.82
C VAL A 69 -0.19 5.52 2.30
N TYR A 70 -0.05 6.66 1.65
CA TYR A 70 -0.92 7.80 1.93
C TYR A 70 -2.37 7.40 1.61
N MET A 71 -3.33 7.76 2.45
CA MET A 71 -4.76 7.50 2.25
C MET A 71 -5.24 8.01 0.89
N VAL A 72 -4.78 9.19 0.49
CA VAL A 72 -5.04 9.75 -0.85
C VAL A 72 -4.51 8.84 -1.95
N GLN A 73 -3.32 8.26 -1.77
CA GLN A 73 -2.72 7.32 -2.72
C GLN A 73 -3.53 6.01 -2.81
N SER A 74 -4.05 5.51 -1.68
CA SER A 74 -4.98 4.36 -1.66
C SER A 74 -6.25 4.64 -2.46
N TYR A 75 -6.85 5.82 -2.29
CA TYR A 75 -8.04 6.23 -3.04
C TYR A 75 -7.78 6.23 -4.55
N TYR A 76 -6.69 6.88 -5.00
CA TYR A 76 -6.35 6.93 -6.41
C TYR A 76 -6.02 5.55 -7.00
N ALA A 77 -5.37 4.67 -6.24
CA ALA A 77 -5.09 3.29 -6.67
C ALA A 77 -6.37 2.46 -6.89
N MET A 78 -7.46 2.77 -6.19
CA MET A 78 -8.76 2.12 -6.38
C MET A 78 -9.57 2.72 -7.54
N SER A 79 -9.39 4.01 -7.83
CA SER A 79 -10.14 4.72 -8.88
C SER A 79 -9.50 4.65 -10.27
N SER A 80 -8.17 4.49 -10.37
CA SER A 80 -7.46 4.49 -11.65
C SER A 80 -6.41 3.38 -11.74
N SER A 81 -6.51 2.56 -12.79
CA SER A 81 -5.53 1.52 -13.16
C SER A 81 -4.10 2.07 -13.25
N ALA A 82 -3.92 3.28 -13.79
CA ALA A 82 -2.60 3.92 -13.90
C ALA A 82 -1.96 4.25 -12.54
N CYS A 83 -2.76 4.64 -11.55
CA CYS A 83 -2.26 4.89 -10.19
C CYS A 83 -1.90 3.60 -9.45
N ALA A 84 -2.62 2.50 -9.72
CA ALA A 84 -2.24 1.18 -9.22
C ALA A 84 -0.86 0.77 -9.75
N TYR A 85 -0.57 1.00 -11.04
CA TYR A 85 0.75 0.72 -11.62
C TYR A 85 1.87 1.57 -11.00
N LEU A 86 1.65 2.87 -10.78
CA LEU A 86 2.65 3.74 -10.14
C LEU A 86 2.95 3.29 -8.70
N LEU A 87 1.92 2.87 -7.95
CA LEU A 87 2.09 2.29 -6.61
C LEU A 87 2.89 0.98 -6.65
N SER A 88 2.61 0.12 -7.64
CA SER A 88 3.39 -1.10 -7.86
C SER A 88 4.85 -0.80 -8.23
N LEU A 89 5.13 0.28 -8.97
CA LEU A 89 6.51 0.71 -9.27
C LEU A 89 7.23 1.23 -8.03
N THR A 90 6.62 2.10 -7.23
CA THR A 90 7.28 2.63 -6.01
C THR A 90 7.61 1.52 -5.02
N LEU A 91 6.78 0.50 -4.91
CA LEU A 91 7.03 -0.67 -4.05
C LEU A 91 8.12 -1.59 -4.57
N ARG A 92 8.30 -1.70 -5.89
CA ARG A 92 9.45 -2.39 -6.48
C ARG A 92 10.78 -1.71 -6.08
N PHE A 93 10.80 -0.38 -5.97
CA PHE A 93 12.00 0.36 -5.54
C PHE A 93 12.20 0.37 -4.03
N ALA A 94 11.13 0.28 -3.23
CA ALA A 94 11.22 0.21 -1.77
C ALA A 94 11.66 -1.18 -1.23
N SER A 95 11.70 -2.20 -2.08
CA SER A 95 12.13 -3.57 -1.73
C SER A 95 13.57 -3.90 -2.17
N VAL A 96 14.34 -2.91 -2.64
CA VAL A 96 15.78 -2.98 -2.94
C VAL A 96 16.54 -2.25 -1.84
#